data_AF-A0A4R1ZP85-F1
#
_entry.id   AF-A0A4R1ZP85-F1
#
_cell.length_a   1.000
_cell.length_b   1.000
_cell.length_c   1.000
_cell.angle_alpha   90.00
_cell.angle_beta   90.00
_cell.angle_gamma   90.00
#
_symmetry.space_group_name_H-M   'P 1'
#
loop_
_entity.id
_entity.type
_entity.pdbx_description
1 polymer ?
#
loop_
_entity_poly.entity_id
_entity_poly.type
_entity_poly.pdbx_seq_one_letter_code
_entity_poly.pdbx_strand_id
1 'polypeptide(L)'
;MIARINLQGMWELQLDEEKVGLRKPLNDTIALPGTTSHARKGKRNQSVNVDCLTDEYAFEGWAWYSRKFFIPAGLAHAGVKLYLERTRVTTVWIDGEELGTQNSLCAPHLYELKKPLAEGSMSRFLVYGHSEQKEARLRLTVRKPFCGASMTA
;
A
#
# COMPACT_ATOMS: atom_id res chain seq x y z
N MET A 1 20.25 -14.10 0.09
CA MET A 1 19.05 -14.48 -0.69
C MET A 1 17.92 -13.53 -0.30
N ILE A 2 17.28 -12.84 -1.24
CA ILE A 2 16.20 -11.87 -0.95
C ILE A 2 14.86 -12.60 -1.03
N ALA A 3 14.07 -12.58 0.04
CA ALA A 3 12.71 -13.11 0.04
C ALA A 3 11.74 -12.03 -0.48
N ARG A 4 10.74 -12.41 -1.27
CA ARG A 4 9.71 -11.49 -1.77
C ARG A 4 8.34 -12.01 -1.34
N ILE A 5 7.57 -11.15 -0.69
CA ILE A 5 6.19 -11.43 -0.31
C ILE A 5 5.29 -10.59 -1.19
N ASN A 6 4.37 -11.24 -1.90
CA ASN A 6 3.40 -10.55 -2.72
C ASN A 6 2.27 -10.02 -1.84
N LEU A 7 2.06 -8.71 -1.84
CA LEU A 7 0.95 -8.05 -1.14
C LEU A 7 -0.20 -7.71 -2.11
N GLN A 8 -0.26 -8.35 -3.28
CA GLN A 8 -1.41 -8.31 -4.18
C GLN A 8 -2.56 -9.15 -3.62
N GLY A 9 -3.80 -8.79 -3.97
CA GLY A 9 -5.03 -9.38 -3.47
C GLY A 9 -5.98 -8.31 -2.91
N MET A 10 -6.87 -8.72 -2.00
CA MET A 10 -7.84 -7.82 -1.39
C MET A 10 -7.20 -6.92 -0.33
N TRP A 11 -7.53 -5.63 -0.40
CA TRP A 11 -7.20 -4.59 0.57
C TRP A 11 -8.50 -3.95 1.03
N GLU A 12 -8.57 -3.61 2.31
CA GLU A 12 -9.62 -2.75 2.84
C GLU A 12 -9.39 -1.34 2.29
N LEU A 13 -10.42 -0.71 1.75
CA LEU A 13 -10.37 0.61 1.12
C LEU A 13 -11.30 1.56 1.88
N GLN A 14 -10.84 2.79 2.06
CA GLN A 14 -11.68 3.91 2.43
C GLN A 14 -11.41 5.09 1.51
N LEU A 15 -12.47 5.61 0.93
CA LEU A 15 -12.43 6.80 0.09
C LEU A 15 -12.99 7.98 0.88
N ASP A 16 -12.17 9.01 1.03
CA ASP A 16 -12.52 10.21 1.77
C ASP A 16 -12.43 11.44 0.85
N GLU A 17 -13.57 11.78 0.24
CA GLU A 17 -13.72 12.96 -0.64
C GLU A 17 -13.54 14.27 0.14
N GLU A 18 -13.95 14.28 1.40
CA GLU A 18 -14.01 15.48 2.25
C GLU A 18 -12.67 15.83 2.89
N LYS A 19 -11.62 15.00 2.71
CA LYS A 19 -10.26 15.19 3.26
C LYS A 19 -10.26 15.39 4.79
N VAL A 20 -11.17 14.70 5.48
CA VAL A 20 -11.36 14.71 6.94
C VAL A 20 -10.39 13.72 7.62
N GLY A 21 -9.85 12.75 6.88
CA GLY A 21 -8.86 11.77 7.35
C GLY A 21 -9.47 10.44 7.79
N LEU A 22 -8.73 9.65 8.58
CA LEU A 22 -9.14 8.30 9.03
C LEU A 22 -10.24 8.31 10.12
N ARG A 23 -11.26 9.16 9.99
CA ARG A 23 -12.41 9.19 10.91
C ARG A 23 -13.47 8.15 10.56
N LYS A 24 -13.49 7.69 9.31
CA LYS A 24 -14.45 6.70 8.82
C LYS A 24 -13.82 5.30 8.86
N PRO A 25 -14.54 4.25 9.31
CA PRO A 25 -14.04 2.87 9.27
C PRO A 25 -13.74 2.47 7.83
N LEU A 26 -12.81 1.54 7.56
CA LEU A 26 -12.61 1.02 6.20
C LEU A 26 -13.78 0.10 5.86
N ASN A 27 -14.76 0.62 5.14
CA ASN A 27 -16.00 -0.10 4.82
C ASN A 27 -16.07 -0.60 3.37
N ASP A 28 -15.00 -0.41 2.61
CA ASP A 28 -14.89 -0.90 1.24
C ASP A 28 -13.70 -1.86 1.09
N THR A 29 -13.62 -2.55 -0.05
CA THR A 29 -12.52 -3.46 -0.37
C THR A 29 -12.17 -3.36 -1.85
N ILE A 30 -10.87 -3.38 -2.16
CA ILE A 30 -10.34 -3.31 -3.52
C ILE A 30 -9.31 -4.43 -3.75
N ALA A 31 -9.36 -5.02 -4.94
CA ALA A 31 -8.34 -5.96 -5.38
C ALA A 31 -7.18 -5.20 -6.03
N LEU A 32 -5.97 -5.33 -5.47
CA LEU A 32 -4.74 -4.79 -6.04
C LEU A 32 -3.91 -5.92 -6.66
N PRO A 33 -3.30 -5.73 -7.85
CA PRO A 33 -3.20 -4.48 -8.59
C PRO A 33 -4.48 -4.18 -9.37
N GLY A 34 -4.98 -2.96 -9.25
CA GLY A 34 -6.20 -2.48 -9.93
C GLY A 34 -6.37 -0.98 -9.69
N THR A 35 -7.22 -0.31 -10.46
CA THR A 35 -7.57 1.11 -10.26
C THR A 35 -8.90 1.24 -9.53
N THR A 36 -9.08 2.35 -8.81
CA THR A 36 -10.36 2.76 -8.22
C THR A 36 -11.47 2.91 -9.27
N SER A 37 -11.13 3.37 -10.48
CA SER A 37 -12.05 3.43 -11.62
C SER A 37 -12.53 2.05 -12.08
N HIS A 38 -11.61 1.09 -12.25
CA HIS A 38 -11.97 -0.28 -12.63
C HIS A 38 -12.83 -0.98 -11.56
N ALA A 39 -12.56 -0.67 -10.28
CA ALA A 39 -13.37 -1.14 -9.17
C ALA A 39 -14.70 -0.38 -9.00
N ARG A 40 -15.00 0.60 -9.87
CA ARG A 40 -16.20 1.47 -9.85
C ARG A 40 -16.45 2.13 -8.50
N LYS A 41 -15.36 2.51 -7.80
CA LYS A 41 -15.42 3.10 -6.46
C LYS A 41 -15.52 4.63 -6.44
N GLY A 42 -15.35 5.28 -7.59
CA GLY A 42 -15.55 6.73 -7.74
C GLY A 42 -17.01 7.12 -7.94
N LYS A 43 -17.29 8.43 -7.90
CA LYS A 43 -18.59 8.94 -8.33
C LYS A 43 -18.75 8.70 -9.82
N ARG A 44 -19.90 8.18 -10.22
CA ARG A 44 -20.22 8.01 -11.63
C ARG A 44 -20.24 9.37 -12.30
N ASN A 45 -19.31 9.59 -13.22
CA ASN A 45 -19.27 10.83 -13.96
C ASN A 45 -20.42 10.86 -14.97
N GLN A 46 -21.23 11.93 -14.95
CA GLN A 46 -22.36 12.11 -15.86
C GLN A 46 -22.01 13.06 -17.03
N SER A 47 -20.87 13.76 -16.97
CA SER A 47 -20.40 14.59 -18.08
C SER A 47 -19.59 13.72 -19.05
N VAL A 48 -20.24 13.28 -20.13
CA VAL A 48 -19.54 12.72 -21.29
C VAL A 48 -18.88 13.89 -22.00
N ASN A 49 -17.57 14.06 -21.86
CA ASN A 49 -16.83 14.98 -22.72
C ASN A 49 -16.49 14.25 -24.02
N VAL A 50 -16.98 14.79 -25.13
CA VAL A 50 -16.86 14.18 -26.47
C VAL A 50 -15.42 14.28 -27.01
N ASP A 51 -14.62 15.21 -26.45
CA ASP A 51 -13.27 15.54 -26.93
C ASP A 51 -12.12 14.93 -26.12
N CYS A 52 -12.40 14.23 -25.01
CA CYS A 52 -11.35 13.59 -24.21
C CYS A 52 -11.77 12.26 -23.59
N LEU A 53 -10.78 11.43 -23.24
CA LEU A 53 -10.99 10.14 -22.59
C LEU A 53 -11.60 10.38 -21.21
N THR A 54 -12.93 10.31 -21.13
CA THR A 54 -13.69 10.58 -19.92
C THR A 54 -13.69 9.33 -19.06
N ASP A 55 -13.14 9.42 -17.85
CA ASP A 55 -13.22 8.33 -16.89
C ASP A 55 -14.65 8.27 -16.30
N GLU A 56 -15.30 7.12 -16.45
CA GLU A 56 -16.70 6.92 -16.01
C GLU A 56 -16.85 6.99 -14.47
N TYR A 57 -15.77 6.81 -13.70
CA TYR A 57 -15.80 6.73 -12.24
C TYR A 57 -14.64 7.53 -11.63
N ALA A 58 -14.65 8.85 -11.85
CA ALA A 58 -13.67 9.76 -11.29
C ALA A 58 -13.77 9.82 -9.75
N PHE A 59 -12.62 9.77 -9.10
CA PHE A 59 -12.51 10.00 -7.66
C PHE A 59 -11.37 10.97 -7.39
N GLU A 60 -11.68 12.06 -6.70
CA GLU A 60 -10.72 13.04 -6.22
C GLU A 60 -10.86 13.14 -4.70
N GLY A 61 -9.77 12.90 -3.98
CA GLY A 61 -9.81 12.83 -2.53
C GLY A 61 -8.64 12.06 -1.95
N TRP A 62 -8.84 11.60 -0.72
CA TRP A 62 -7.88 10.77 0.00
C TRP A 62 -8.34 9.33 -0.01
N ALA A 63 -7.45 8.41 -0.41
CA ALA A 63 -7.72 6.98 -0.39
C ALA A 63 -6.84 6.32 0.66
N TRP A 64 -7.48 5.59 1.57
CA TRP A 64 -6.82 4.80 2.60
C TRP A 64 -6.95 3.33 2.25
N TYR A 65 -5.83 2.63 2.23
CA TYR A 65 -5.75 1.20 1.96
C TYR A 65 -5.21 0.51 3.21
N SER A 66 -5.89 -0.51 3.71
CA SER A 66 -5.38 -1.33 4.79
C SER A 66 -5.30 -2.80 4.40
N ARG A 67 -4.23 -3.45 4.83
CA ARG A 67 -4.09 -4.89 4.68
C ARG A 67 -3.32 -5.49 5.82
N LYS A 68 -3.85 -6.59 6.33
CA LYS A 68 -3.15 -7.46 7.28
C LYS A 68 -2.30 -8.48 6.52
N PHE A 69 -1.13 -8.78 7.06
CA PHE A 69 -0.24 -9.81 6.53
C PHE A 69 0.41 -10.56 7.69
N PHE A 70 0.75 -11.81 7.43
CA PHE A 70 1.45 -12.65 8.39
C PHE A 70 2.95 -12.51 8.21
N ILE A 71 3.68 -12.34 9.32
CA ILE A 71 5.14 -12.29 9.32
C ILE A 71 5.68 -13.69 9.65
N PRO A 72 6.20 -14.43 8.66
CA PRO A 72 6.83 -15.72 8.94
C PRO A 72 8.08 -15.54 9.81
N ALA A 73 8.36 -16.57 10.62
CA ALA A 73 9.53 -16.66 11.48
C ALA A 73 10.82 -16.41 10.67
N GLY A 74 11.72 -15.59 11.21
CA GLY A 74 12.97 -15.20 10.55
C GLY A 74 12.90 -13.95 9.65
N LEU A 75 11.76 -13.23 9.62
CA LEU A 75 11.69 -11.88 9.03
C LEU A 75 11.65 -10.75 10.08
N ALA A 76 11.46 -11.07 11.36
CA ALA A 76 11.43 -10.09 12.45
C ALA A 76 12.68 -9.19 12.47
N HIS A 77 13.85 -9.79 12.24
CA HIS A 77 15.15 -9.09 12.23
C HIS A 77 15.67 -8.79 10.82
N ALA A 78 14.82 -8.95 9.79
CA ALA A 78 15.18 -8.75 8.41
C ALA A 78 14.96 -7.30 7.97
N GLY A 79 15.79 -6.82 7.04
CA GLY A 79 15.57 -5.53 6.39
C GLY A 79 14.34 -5.63 5.47
N VAL A 80 13.16 -5.38 6.03
CA VAL A 80 11.90 -5.33 5.30
C VAL A 80 11.81 -4.01 4.57
N LYS A 81 11.49 -4.08 3.28
CA LYS A 81 11.30 -2.92 2.42
C LYS A 81 9.99 -3.06 1.66
N LEU A 82 9.11 -2.08 1.79
CA LEU A 82 7.86 -2.00 1.03
C LEU A 82 8.12 -1.22 -0.26
N TYR A 83 7.68 -1.79 -1.38
CA TYR A 83 7.80 -1.21 -2.72
C TYR A 83 6.40 -0.92 -3.26
N LEU A 84 6.19 0.34 -3.63
CA LEU A 84 5.00 0.78 -4.37
C LEU A 84 5.46 1.35 -5.70
N GLU A 85 4.93 0.82 -6.80
CA GLU A 85 5.19 1.34 -8.15
C GLU A 85 3.89 1.94 -8.73
N ARG A 86 4.04 2.98 -9.58
CA ARG A 86 2.96 3.70 -10.28
C ARG A 86 1.96 4.42 -9.36
N THR A 87 2.43 4.92 -8.22
CA THR A 87 1.67 5.73 -7.26
C THR A 87 2.09 7.21 -7.30
N ARG A 88 1.26 8.14 -6.80
CA ARG A 88 1.61 9.58 -6.75
C ARG A 88 2.24 10.00 -5.42
N VAL A 89 1.40 10.39 -4.47
CA VAL A 89 1.80 10.71 -3.10
C VAL A 89 1.27 9.59 -2.24
N THR A 90 2.15 8.92 -1.49
CA THR A 90 1.75 7.92 -0.52
C THR A 90 2.41 8.15 0.82
N THR A 91 1.68 7.82 1.88
CA THR A 91 2.21 7.76 3.23
C THR A 91 1.90 6.36 3.76
N VAL A 92 2.86 5.72 4.41
CA VAL A 92 2.72 4.34 4.86
C VAL A 92 2.91 4.28 6.36
N TRP A 93 2.02 3.54 7.01
CA TRP A 93 2.13 3.15 8.40
C TRP A 93 2.11 1.62 8.52
N ILE A 94 2.80 1.12 9.53
CA ILE A 94 2.75 -0.29 9.93
C ILE A 94 2.48 -0.37 11.43
N ASP A 95 1.42 -1.09 11.82
CA ASP A 95 1.01 -1.23 13.23
C ASP A 95 0.92 0.10 14.00
N GLY A 96 0.56 1.18 13.29
CA GLY A 96 0.45 2.54 13.83
C GLY A 96 1.73 3.38 13.74
N GLU A 97 2.86 2.81 13.34
CA GLU A 97 4.11 3.54 13.14
C GLU A 97 4.25 4.07 11.71
N GLU A 98 4.48 5.37 11.57
CA GLU A 98 4.73 6.00 10.28
C GLU A 98 6.12 5.65 9.74
N LEU A 99 6.16 5.05 8.54
CA LEU A 99 7.40 4.81 7.82
C LEU A 99 7.88 6.06 7.07
N GLY A 100 6.94 6.89 6.62
CA GLY A 100 7.17 8.20 6.01
C GLY A 100 6.24 8.48 4.84
N THR A 101 6.49 9.60 4.16
CA THR A 101 5.74 10.05 2.97
C THR A 101 6.67 10.12 1.74
N GLN A 102 6.18 9.68 0.59
CA GLN A 102 6.86 9.77 -0.71
C GLN A 102 5.92 10.40 -1.74
N ASN A 103 6.45 11.20 -2.65
CA ASN A 103 5.69 11.97 -3.65
C ASN A 103 6.23 11.79 -5.08
N SER A 104 6.96 10.71 -5.35
CA SER A 104 7.58 10.49 -6.66
C SER A 104 6.57 10.00 -7.67
N LEU A 105 6.39 10.76 -8.76
CA LEU A 105 5.46 10.42 -9.84
C LEU A 105 6.01 9.39 -10.82
N CYS A 106 7.34 9.26 -10.89
CA CYS A 106 8.05 8.49 -11.91
C CYS A 106 8.92 7.36 -11.32
N ALA A 107 9.31 7.45 -10.05
CA ALA A 107 10.12 6.43 -9.38
C ALA A 107 9.26 5.60 -8.42
N PRO A 108 9.61 4.32 -8.19
CA PRO A 108 8.94 3.52 -7.18
C PRO A 108 9.20 4.10 -5.78
N HIS A 109 8.18 4.08 -4.94
CA HIS A 109 8.31 4.45 -3.54
C HIS A 109 8.88 3.28 -2.75
N LEU A 110 9.98 3.55 -2.06
CA LEU A 110 10.65 2.60 -1.18
C LEU A 110 10.46 3.05 0.26
N TYR A 111 9.90 2.18 1.09
CA TYR A 111 9.80 2.39 2.53
C TYR A 111 10.58 1.30 3.26
N GLU A 112 11.51 1.70 4.11
CA GLU A 112 12.28 0.78 4.95
C GLU A 112 11.69 0.77 6.36
N LEU A 113 11.51 -0.42 6.91
CA LEU A 113 11.02 -0.55 8.28
C LEU A 113 12.16 -0.22 9.24
N LYS A 114 11.94 0.79 10.09
CA LYS A 114 12.92 1.21 11.11
C LYS A 114 12.95 0.25 12.30
N LYS A 115 11.83 -0.40 12.59
CA LYS A 115 11.70 -1.33 13.71
C LYS A 115 11.49 -2.77 13.25
N PRO A 116 12.05 -3.75 13.99
CA PRO A 116 11.75 -5.15 13.77
C PRO A 116 10.28 -5.42 14.07
N LEU A 117 9.67 -6.29 13.27
CA LEU A 117 8.29 -6.72 13.48
C LEU A 117 8.27 -7.95 14.40
N ALA A 118 7.16 -8.16 15.12
CA ALA A 118 6.98 -9.37 15.92
C ALA A 118 6.79 -10.60 15.01
N GLU A 119 7.67 -11.59 15.14
CA GLU A 119 7.52 -12.84 14.39
C GLU A 119 6.27 -13.62 14.80
N GLY A 120 5.69 -14.36 13.85
CA GLY A 120 4.49 -15.15 14.09
C GLY A 120 3.23 -14.32 14.36
N SER A 121 3.32 -12.99 14.23
CA SER A 121 2.22 -12.07 14.49
C SER A 121 1.63 -11.53 13.19
N MET A 122 0.40 -11.05 13.29
CA MET A 122 -0.33 -10.46 12.18
C MET A 122 -0.17 -8.94 12.24
N SER A 123 0.64 -8.39 11.34
CA SER A 123 0.84 -6.95 11.23
C SER A 123 -0.11 -6.34 10.20
N ARG A 124 -0.42 -5.06 10.37
CA ARG A 124 -1.28 -4.30 9.47
C ARG A 124 -0.50 -3.17 8.80
N PHE A 125 -0.50 -3.16 7.47
CA PHE A 125 -0.15 -1.98 6.70
C PHE A 125 -1.36 -1.06 6.57
N LEU A 126 -1.12 0.24 6.69
CA LEU A 126 -2.02 1.30 6.29
C LEU A 126 -1.27 2.15 5.27
N VAL A 127 -1.84 2.33 4.09
CA VAL A 127 -1.29 3.16 3.02
C VAL A 127 -2.29 4.25 2.73
N TYR A 128 -1.87 5.49 2.91
CA TYR A 128 -2.58 6.65 2.42
C TYR A 128 -2.07 6.95 1.01
N GLY A 129 -2.98 7.30 0.11
CA GLY A 129 -2.65 7.80 -1.20
C GLY A 129 -3.53 8.99 -1.57
N HIS A 130 -2.92 10.02 -2.16
CA HIS A 130 -3.70 11.04 -2.86
C HIS A 130 -4.21 10.41 -4.16
N SER A 131 -5.52 10.20 -4.24
CA SER A 131 -6.12 9.51 -5.38
C SER A 131 -6.36 10.51 -6.51
N GLU A 132 -5.55 10.38 -7.55
CA GLU A 132 -5.95 10.76 -8.89
C GLU A 132 -5.49 9.60 -9.79
N GLN A 133 -6.46 8.70 -10.03
CA GLN A 133 -6.50 7.52 -10.90
C GLN A 133 -5.14 6.99 -11.40
N LYS A 134 -4.45 6.16 -10.59
CA LYS A 134 -3.36 5.29 -11.09
C LYS A 134 -3.32 3.94 -10.38
N GLU A 135 -2.99 2.93 -11.17
CA GLU A 135 -2.84 1.52 -10.80
C GLU A 135 -1.65 1.33 -9.84
N ALA A 136 -1.91 0.94 -8.59
CA ALA A 136 -0.83 0.68 -7.63
C ALA A 136 -0.41 -0.79 -7.68
N ARG A 137 0.88 -1.04 -7.86
CA ARG A 137 1.48 -2.37 -7.68
C ARG A 137 2.28 -2.36 -6.39
N LEU A 138 1.85 -3.19 -5.44
CA LEU A 138 2.46 -3.32 -4.11
C LEU A 138 3.25 -4.62 -4.00
N ARG A 139 4.51 -4.53 -3.59
CA ARG A 139 5.36 -5.68 -3.33
C ARG A 139 6.16 -5.46 -2.07
N LEU A 140 6.19 -6.46 -1.18
CA LEU A 140 7.08 -6.44 -0.03
C LEU A 140 8.33 -7.23 -0.38
N THR A 141 9.49 -6.60 -0.25
CA THR A 141 10.77 -7.30 -0.40
C THR A 141 11.44 -7.36 0.96
N VAL A 142 11.80 -8.57 1.38
CA VAL A 142 12.43 -8.81 2.66
C VAL A 142 13.83 -9.35 2.44
N ARG A 143 14.84 -8.60 2.91
CA ARG A 143 16.20 -9.10 2.95
C ARG A 143 16.39 -9.89 4.23
N LYS A 144 16.32 -11.22 4.15
CA LYS A 144 16.75 -12.07 5.27
C LYS A 144 18.14 -11.62 5.72
N PRO A 145 18.38 -11.42 7.03
CA PRO A 145 19.73 -11.19 7.50
C PRO A 145 20.52 -12.44 7.10
N PHE A 146 21.76 -12.23 6.63
CA PHE A 146 22.65 -13.35 6.35
C PHE A 146 22.89 -14.02 7.71
N CYS A 147 22.15 -15.09 7.98
CA CYS A 147 22.43 -15.94 9.13
C CYS A 147 23.70 -16.70 8.75
N GLY A 148 24.84 -16.03 8.97
CA GLY A 148 26.13 -16.69 8.98
C GLY A 148 26.07 -17.69 10.11
N ALA A 149 25.90 -18.96 9.76
CA ALA A 149 26.22 -20.05 10.64
C ALA A 149 27.70 -19.91 11.00
N SER A 150 27.98 -19.41 12.19
CA SER A 150 29.17 -19.80 12.94
C SER A 150 28.76 -19.83 14.40
N MET A 151 28.16 -20.95 14.77
CA MET A 151 28.09 -21.38 16.16
C MET A 151 28.45 -22.86 16.14
N THR A 152 29.74 -23.15 16.28
CA THR A 152 30.20 -24.27 17.12
C THR A 152 31.65 -24.02 17.51
N ALA A 153 31.92 -24.40 18.76
CA ALA A 153 33.08 -24.13 19.60
C ALA A 153 34.45 -24.47 19.01
#